data_AF-A0A9C9TAX3-F1
#
_entry.id   AF-A0A9C9TAX3-F1
#
_cell.length_a   1.000
_cell.length_b   1.000
_cell.length_c   1.000
_cell.angle_alpha   90.00
_cell.angle_beta   90.00
_cell.angle_gamma   90.00
#
_symmetry.space_group_name_H-M   'P 1'
#
loop_
_entity.id
_entity.type
_entity.pdbx_description
1 polymer ?
#
loop_
_entity_poly.entity_id
_entity_poly.type
_entity_poly.pdbx_seq_one_letter_code
_entity_poly.pdbx_strand_id
1 'polypeptide(L)'
;MGQPFSGKTTTLRTIIFSLAYHYSPDEVMMVLIDYSRKLWKGDRTSLADLPHVVETIEELDQLDQLALNIEAECLDFDVHPRRRKLMIIIDNYDSFTDESSRKKADFFESMAALVRKYQTAGVYLVVGGSVSITSATDDLRKVFAAPNFGIALKSADAVNRLYGKFPRSLADSELPMGRGFTVQSGITKMLQIATPYANDDDVDGSIDQWVHLIQKRHPVEKVQWLRPQDEPESEEAQEKAAADEAQPVEEQVEETGEAKGEEDTDQFSIPTKRDISKFDIDAIKKLLAENGYPQDLLDMLSDSDMVETAFAMSLLEDEPTEPEQE
;
A
#
# COMPACT_ATOMS: atom_id res chain seq x y z
N MET A 1 17.15 -14.01 -4.94
CA MET A 1 18.40 -13.43 -4.38
C MET A 1 19.53 -13.50 -5.40
N GLY A 2 20.39 -12.50 -5.47
CA GLY A 2 21.60 -12.54 -6.31
C GLY A 2 22.35 -11.21 -6.39
N GLN A 3 23.58 -11.22 -6.92
CA GLN A 3 24.40 -10.02 -7.10
C GLN A 3 23.77 -9.05 -8.12
N PRO A 4 24.20 -7.77 -8.18
CA PRO A 4 23.83 -6.88 -9.29
C PRO A 4 24.01 -7.55 -10.65
N PHE A 5 23.14 -7.23 -11.61
CA PHE A 5 23.17 -7.82 -12.97
C PHE A 5 23.07 -9.35 -13.04
N SER A 6 22.49 -10.01 -12.03
CA SER A 6 22.23 -11.46 -12.05
C SER A 6 20.91 -11.87 -12.72
N GLY A 7 20.03 -10.90 -13.02
CA GLY A 7 18.70 -11.15 -13.59
C GLY A 7 17.57 -11.19 -12.56
N LYS A 8 17.73 -10.57 -11.37
CA LYS A 8 16.71 -10.53 -10.31
C LYS A 8 15.41 -9.88 -10.78
N THR A 9 15.47 -8.65 -11.26
CA THR A 9 14.30 -7.90 -11.75
C THR A 9 13.66 -8.61 -12.94
N THR A 10 14.46 -9.14 -13.88
CA THR A 10 13.95 -10.01 -14.95
C THR A 10 13.21 -11.23 -14.41
N THR A 11 13.72 -11.88 -13.37
CA THR A 11 13.05 -13.02 -12.74
C THR A 11 11.69 -12.61 -12.14
N LEU A 12 11.62 -11.49 -11.43
CA LEU A 12 10.36 -10.98 -10.89
C LEU A 12 9.37 -10.64 -12.00
N ARG A 13 9.81 -9.95 -13.06
CA ARG A 13 8.99 -9.65 -14.24
C ARG A 13 8.48 -10.93 -14.91
N THR A 14 9.32 -11.95 -15.08
CA THR A 14 8.91 -13.26 -15.61
C THR A 14 7.84 -13.91 -14.73
N ILE A 15 7.97 -13.85 -13.40
CA ILE A 15 6.96 -14.38 -12.47
C ILE A 15 5.65 -13.60 -12.61
N ILE A 16 5.71 -12.26 -12.60
CA ILE A 16 4.54 -11.37 -12.73
C ILE A 16 3.79 -11.66 -14.04
N PHE A 17 4.48 -11.64 -15.18
CA PHE A 17 3.86 -11.93 -16.47
C PHE A 17 3.33 -13.36 -16.57
N SER A 18 4.07 -14.34 -16.04
CA SER A 18 3.59 -15.73 -16.03
C SER A 18 2.31 -15.88 -15.22
N LEU A 19 2.19 -15.22 -14.06
CA LEU A 19 0.98 -15.26 -13.26
C LEU A 19 -0.18 -14.54 -13.97
N ALA A 20 0.05 -13.31 -14.41
CA ALA A 20 -0.95 -12.48 -15.07
C ALA A 20 -1.45 -13.06 -16.40
N TYR A 21 -0.62 -13.82 -17.11
CA TYR A 21 -1.02 -14.47 -18.35
C TYR A 21 -1.86 -15.75 -18.12
N HIS A 22 -1.64 -16.47 -17.02
CA HIS A 22 -2.29 -17.76 -16.78
C HIS A 22 -3.52 -17.68 -15.88
N TYR A 23 -3.63 -16.68 -15.01
CA TYR A 23 -4.72 -16.52 -14.06
C TYR A 23 -5.49 -15.23 -14.30
N SER A 24 -6.79 -15.22 -14.04
CA SER A 24 -7.63 -14.01 -14.10
C SER A 24 -7.30 -13.03 -12.96
N PRO A 25 -7.54 -11.71 -13.12
CA PRO A 25 -7.51 -10.75 -12.01
C PRO A 25 -8.45 -11.12 -10.85
N ASP A 26 -9.50 -11.88 -11.11
CA ASP A 26 -10.39 -12.44 -10.08
C ASP A 26 -9.71 -13.54 -9.25
N GLU A 27 -8.71 -14.22 -9.82
CA GLU A 27 -7.99 -15.32 -9.17
C GLU A 27 -6.70 -14.84 -8.49
N VAL A 28 -6.01 -13.84 -9.05
CA VAL A 28 -4.75 -13.30 -8.53
C VAL A 28 -4.76 -11.77 -8.58
N MET A 29 -4.54 -11.15 -7.43
CA MET A 29 -4.19 -9.73 -7.31
C MET A 29 -2.74 -9.59 -6.89
N MET A 30 -2.10 -8.53 -7.38
CA MET A 30 -0.71 -8.21 -7.11
C MET A 30 -0.57 -6.80 -6.55
N VAL A 31 0.30 -6.67 -5.55
CA VAL A 31 0.86 -5.40 -5.09
C VAL A 31 2.33 -5.40 -5.45
N LEU A 32 2.83 -4.31 -6.04
CA LEU A 32 4.24 -4.18 -6.40
C LEU A 32 4.90 -3.11 -5.52
N ILE A 33 6.05 -3.41 -4.94
CA ILE A 33 6.84 -2.50 -4.11
C ILE A 33 8.24 -2.40 -4.73
N ASP A 34 8.63 -1.21 -5.16
CA ASP A 34 9.97 -0.93 -5.71
C ASP A 34 10.30 0.56 -5.64
N TYR A 35 11.12 0.93 -4.66
CA TYR A 35 11.60 2.31 -4.50
C TYR A 35 12.59 2.75 -5.58
N SER A 36 13.14 1.81 -6.36
CA SER A 36 14.07 2.13 -7.43
C SER A 36 13.38 2.46 -8.76
N ARG A 37 12.06 2.25 -8.85
CA ARG A 37 11.21 2.47 -10.05
C ARG A 37 11.73 1.77 -11.30
N LYS A 38 12.43 0.65 -11.14
CA LYS A 38 13.00 -0.18 -12.21
C LYS A 38 12.14 -1.39 -12.51
N LEU A 39 11.33 -1.87 -11.56
CA LEU A 39 10.59 -3.10 -11.70
C LEU A 39 9.55 -3.03 -12.81
N TRP A 40 8.78 -1.94 -12.89
CA TRP A 40 7.56 -1.90 -13.70
C TRP A 40 7.55 -0.94 -14.89
N LYS A 41 8.57 -0.11 -15.10
CA LYS A 41 8.59 0.86 -16.20
C LYS A 41 8.71 0.17 -17.57
N GLY A 42 7.79 0.49 -18.49
CA GLY A 42 7.91 0.29 -19.93
C GLY A 42 8.01 1.64 -20.67
N ASP A 43 7.94 1.63 -21.99
CA ASP A 43 8.07 2.84 -22.81
C ASP A 43 6.77 3.67 -22.79
N ARG A 44 5.63 2.99 -22.99
CA ARG A 44 4.30 3.60 -23.05
C ARG A 44 3.37 3.13 -21.96
N THR A 45 3.64 1.96 -21.41
CA THR A 45 2.86 1.33 -20.34
C THR A 45 3.79 0.93 -19.20
N SER A 46 3.21 0.33 -18.17
CA SER A 46 3.92 -0.20 -17.03
C SER A 46 3.25 -1.48 -16.53
N LEU A 47 3.92 -2.22 -15.65
CA LEU A 47 3.26 -3.34 -14.95
C LEU A 47 2.07 -2.87 -14.11
N ALA A 48 2.01 -1.58 -13.72
CA ALA A 48 0.86 -1.02 -13.00
C ALA A 48 -0.42 -1.00 -13.85
N ASP A 49 -0.30 -1.10 -15.18
CA ASP A 49 -1.43 -1.15 -16.11
C ASP A 49 -1.98 -2.58 -16.31
N LEU A 50 -1.35 -3.59 -15.69
CA LEU A 50 -1.92 -4.94 -15.67
C LEU A 50 -3.22 -4.95 -14.85
N PRO A 51 -4.29 -5.62 -15.33
CA PRO A 51 -5.56 -5.64 -14.62
C PRO A 51 -5.47 -6.36 -13.27
N HIS A 52 -4.41 -7.14 -13.04
CA HIS A 52 -4.11 -7.84 -11.79
C HIS A 52 -3.41 -6.98 -10.75
N VAL A 53 -2.77 -5.88 -11.12
CA VAL A 53 -1.99 -5.06 -10.19
C VAL A 53 -2.93 -4.03 -9.58
N VAL A 54 -3.16 -4.10 -8.27
CA VAL A 54 -4.08 -3.17 -7.59
C VAL A 54 -3.39 -1.86 -7.23
N GLU A 55 -2.13 -1.94 -6.80
CA GLU A 55 -1.39 -0.81 -6.23
C GLU A 55 0.12 -1.02 -6.44
N THR A 56 0.82 0.09 -6.64
CA THR A 56 2.27 0.16 -6.74
C THR A 56 2.82 1.15 -5.71
N ILE A 57 3.86 0.75 -5.01
CA ILE A 57 4.43 1.47 -3.88
C ILE A 57 5.85 1.89 -4.23
N GLU A 58 6.06 3.20 -4.30
CA GLU A 58 7.35 3.82 -4.63
C GLU A 58 7.92 4.60 -3.45
N GLU A 59 7.08 5.01 -2.49
CA GLU A 59 7.44 5.88 -1.38
C GLU A 59 6.93 5.34 -0.03
N LEU A 60 7.56 5.80 1.05
CA LEU A 60 7.28 5.38 2.43
C LEU A 60 5.86 5.71 2.91
N ASP A 61 5.32 6.85 2.49
CA ASP A 61 4.06 7.36 3.03
C ASP A 61 2.85 6.56 2.53
N GLN A 62 3.03 5.79 1.45
CA GLN A 62 2.00 4.89 0.92
C GLN A 62 1.83 3.62 1.78
N LEU A 63 2.79 3.30 2.67
CA LEU A 63 2.78 2.03 3.41
C LEU A 63 1.64 1.92 4.41
N ASP A 64 1.23 3.01 5.04
CA ASP A 64 0.15 2.97 6.05
C ASP A 64 -1.17 2.59 5.37
N GLN A 65 -1.46 3.21 4.23
CA GLN A 65 -2.68 2.93 3.50
C GLN A 65 -2.67 1.52 2.91
N LEU A 66 -1.51 1.06 2.43
CA LEU A 66 -1.34 -0.31 1.98
C LEU A 66 -1.63 -1.32 3.10
N ALA A 67 -1.16 -1.06 4.32
CA ALA A 67 -1.38 -1.95 5.47
C ALA A 67 -2.87 -2.16 5.72
N LEU A 68 -3.62 -1.06 5.76
CA LEU A 68 -5.07 -1.06 6.00
C LEU A 68 -5.83 -1.76 4.87
N ASN A 69 -5.43 -1.53 3.61
CA ASN A 69 -6.01 -2.19 2.45
C ASN A 69 -5.79 -3.72 2.50
N ILE A 70 -4.55 -4.15 2.82
CA ILE A 70 -4.22 -5.58 2.91
C ILE A 70 -4.90 -6.23 4.11
N GLU A 71 -5.03 -5.54 5.24
CA GLU A 71 -5.77 -6.02 6.41
C GLU A 71 -7.24 -6.29 6.06
N ALA A 72 -7.91 -5.36 5.36
CA ALA A 72 -9.29 -5.54 4.92
C ALA A 72 -9.45 -6.75 3.97
N GLU A 73 -8.54 -6.94 3.01
CA GLU A 73 -8.51 -8.12 2.14
C GLU A 73 -8.29 -9.42 2.91
N CYS A 74 -7.42 -9.40 3.91
CA CYS A 74 -7.13 -10.56 4.75
C CYS A 74 -8.34 -10.95 5.62
N LEU A 75 -9.09 -9.98 6.13
CA LEU A 75 -10.32 -10.24 6.87
C LEU A 75 -11.39 -10.91 6.00
N ASP A 76 -11.49 -10.55 4.71
CA ASP A 76 -12.39 -11.23 3.77
C ASP A 76 -12.01 -12.71 3.56
N PHE A 77 -10.72 -13.08 3.65
CA PHE A 77 -10.29 -14.48 3.54
C PHE A 77 -10.81 -15.37 4.67
N ASP A 78 -11.13 -14.83 5.85
CA ASP A 78 -11.75 -15.62 6.92
C ASP A 78 -13.17 -16.06 6.55
N VAL A 79 -13.86 -15.28 5.71
CA VAL A 79 -15.22 -15.57 5.22
C VAL A 79 -15.18 -16.30 3.87
N HIS A 80 -14.26 -15.91 2.98
CA HIS A 80 -14.14 -16.36 1.59
C HIS A 80 -12.71 -16.85 1.26
N PRO A 81 -12.23 -17.97 1.84
CA PRO A 81 -10.83 -18.42 1.78
C PRO A 81 -10.29 -18.84 0.39
N ARG A 82 -11.10 -18.72 -0.66
CA ARG A 82 -10.75 -19.08 -2.04
C ARG A 82 -11.12 -18.04 -3.08
N ARG A 83 -11.53 -16.83 -2.68
CA ARG A 83 -11.96 -15.79 -3.61
C ARG A 83 -10.85 -15.43 -4.59
N ARG A 84 -9.72 -14.94 -4.07
CA ARG A 84 -8.57 -14.46 -4.84
C ARG A 84 -7.28 -14.71 -4.06
N LYS A 85 -6.14 -14.84 -4.73
CA LYS A 85 -4.81 -14.86 -4.08
C LYS A 85 -4.19 -13.47 -4.14
N LEU A 86 -3.62 -13.03 -3.03
CA LEU A 86 -2.90 -11.76 -2.93
C LEU A 86 -1.40 -12.03 -2.97
N MET A 87 -0.73 -11.52 -4.01
CA MET A 87 0.71 -11.60 -4.17
C MET A 87 1.33 -10.23 -3.86
N ILE A 88 2.17 -10.15 -2.84
CA ILE A 88 2.96 -8.95 -2.53
C ILE A 88 4.35 -9.18 -3.10
N ILE A 89 4.74 -8.39 -4.09
CA ILE A 89 6.03 -8.49 -4.76
C ILE A 89 6.89 -7.29 -4.39
N ILE A 90 8.06 -7.55 -3.80
CA ILE A 90 9.02 -6.51 -3.42
C ILE A 90 10.28 -6.69 -4.24
N ASP A 91 10.63 -5.73 -5.10
CA ASP A 91 11.97 -5.69 -5.70
C ASP A 91 12.94 -4.92 -4.81
N ASN A 92 14.21 -5.30 -4.90
CA ASN A 92 15.31 -4.67 -4.17
C ASN A 92 15.02 -4.44 -2.68
N TYR A 93 14.67 -5.51 -1.97
CA TYR A 93 14.31 -5.50 -0.56
C TYR A 93 15.33 -4.81 0.34
N ASP A 94 16.61 -4.87 0.00
CA ASP A 94 17.68 -4.17 0.74
C ASP A 94 17.40 -2.66 0.86
N SER A 95 16.98 -2.02 -0.22
CA SER A 95 16.62 -0.59 -0.21
C SER A 95 15.25 -0.35 0.42
N PHE A 96 14.32 -1.29 0.28
CA PHE A 96 13.02 -1.20 0.93
C PHE A 96 13.14 -1.24 2.46
N THR A 97 13.98 -2.10 3.03
CA THR A 97 14.05 -2.24 4.50
C THR A 97 14.81 -1.11 5.19
N ASP A 98 15.82 -0.47 4.58
CA ASP A 98 16.80 0.34 5.32
C ASP A 98 16.17 1.51 6.09
N GLU A 99 15.38 2.32 5.38
CA GLU A 99 14.68 3.47 5.96
C GLU A 99 13.27 3.09 6.47
N SER A 100 12.54 2.28 5.70
CA SER A 100 11.15 1.92 6.01
C SER A 100 11.02 1.14 7.31
N SER A 101 11.92 0.20 7.59
CA SER A 101 11.78 -0.63 8.79
C SER A 101 12.01 0.16 10.08
N ARG A 102 12.66 1.33 10.00
CA ARG A 102 12.89 2.21 11.17
C ARG A 102 11.72 3.17 11.38
N LYS A 103 11.22 3.76 10.30
CA LYS A 103 10.14 4.77 10.35
C LYS A 103 8.74 4.15 10.42
N LYS A 104 8.56 2.97 9.84
CA LYS A 104 7.27 2.26 9.72
C LYS A 104 7.37 0.86 10.32
N ALA A 105 7.91 0.72 11.53
CA ALA A 105 8.09 -0.58 12.18
C ALA A 105 6.77 -1.36 12.29
N ASP A 106 5.69 -0.67 12.67
CA ASP A 106 4.35 -1.23 12.82
C ASP A 106 3.82 -1.85 11.51
N PHE A 107 4.14 -1.23 10.35
CA PHE A 107 3.83 -1.80 9.04
C PHE A 107 4.49 -3.17 8.85
N PHE A 108 5.79 -3.28 9.11
CA PHE A 108 6.53 -4.53 8.92
C PHE A 108 6.02 -5.62 9.86
N GLU A 109 5.72 -5.27 11.12
CA GLU A 109 5.16 -6.19 12.10
C GLU A 109 3.77 -6.69 11.67
N SER A 110 2.86 -5.77 11.35
CA SER A 110 1.49 -6.08 10.92
C SER A 110 1.48 -6.92 9.64
N MET A 111 2.22 -6.50 8.62
CA MET A 111 2.34 -7.22 7.36
C MET A 111 2.92 -8.62 7.56
N ALA A 112 3.95 -8.77 8.39
CA ALA A 112 4.50 -10.08 8.71
C ALA A 112 3.51 -10.98 9.46
N ALA A 113 2.67 -10.41 10.32
CA ALA A 113 1.61 -11.16 11.00
C ALA A 113 0.54 -11.62 10.00
N LEU A 114 0.08 -10.75 9.10
CA LEU A 114 -0.92 -11.06 8.07
C LEU A 114 -0.43 -12.15 7.12
N VAL A 115 0.77 -12.01 6.54
CA VAL A 115 1.32 -13.03 5.63
C VAL A 115 1.46 -14.38 6.34
N ARG A 116 1.93 -14.41 7.59
CA ARG A 116 2.05 -15.68 8.36
C ARG A 116 0.71 -16.33 8.64
N LYS A 117 -0.31 -15.55 9.00
CA LYS A 117 -1.67 -16.04 9.30
C LYS A 117 -2.34 -16.59 8.04
N TYR A 118 -2.22 -15.90 6.91
CA TYR A 118 -2.98 -16.18 5.69
C TYR A 118 -2.17 -16.84 4.55
N GLN A 119 -0.94 -17.31 4.81
CA GLN A 119 -0.11 -18.01 3.82
C GLN A 119 -0.79 -19.24 3.17
N THR A 120 -1.66 -19.93 3.89
CA THR A 120 -2.43 -21.08 3.38
C THR A 120 -3.75 -20.66 2.74
N ALA A 121 -4.30 -19.51 3.14
CA ALA A 121 -5.54 -18.95 2.61
C ALA A 121 -5.31 -18.29 1.25
N GLY A 122 -4.18 -17.60 1.07
CA GLY A 122 -3.81 -17.06 -0.24
C GLY A 122 -2.98 -15.79 -0.25
N VAL A 123 -2.38 -15.38 0.86
CA VAL A 123 -1.45 -14.24 0.91
C VAL A 123 -0.03 -14.75 0.73
N TYR A 124 0.64 -14.30 -0.32
CA TYR A 124 1.99 -14.72 -0.66
C TYR A 124 2.92 -13.52 -0.77
N LEU A 125 4.16 -13.73 -0.36
CA LEU A 125 5.23 -12.73 -0.42
C LEU A 125 6.33 -13.22 -1.36
N VAL A 126 6.70 -12.40 -2.34
CA VAL A 126 7.79 -12.66 -3.28
C VAL A 126 8.81 -11.53 -3.14
N VAL A 127 10.02 -11.87 -2.69
CA VAL A 127 11.06 -10.89 -2.40
C VAL A 127 12.27 -11.05 -3.31
N GLY A 128 12.57 -9.98 -4.05
CA GLY A 128 13.82 -9.79 -4.78
C GLY A 128 14.81 -8.98 -3.95
N GLY A 129 16.07 -9.37 -3.97
CA GLY A 129 17.12 -8.58 -3.33
C GLY A 129 18.49 -9.22 -3.47
N SER A 130 19.50 -8.49 -3.01
CA SER A 130 20.86 -8.97 -2.95
C SER A 130 21.03 -9.98 -1.82
N VAL A 131 22.27 -10.40 -1.59
CA VAL A 131 22.55 -11.38 -0.55
C VAL A 131 22.42 -10.77 0.87
N SER A 132 22.43 -9.43 1.00
CA SER A 132 22.25 -8.76 2.30
C SER A 132 20.83 -8.81 2.87
N ILE A 133 19.82 -9.19 2.09
CA ILE A 133 18.44 -9.35 2.60
C ILE A 133 18.34 -10.34 3.76
N THR A 134 19.29 -11.28 3.86
CA THR A 134 19.35 -12.23 4.97
C THR A 134 19.79 -11.61 6.29
N SER A 135 20.43 -10.43 6.22
CA SER A 135 20.93 -9.69 7.38
C SER A 135 19.92 -8.68 7.91
N ALA A 136 18.78 -8.48 7.23
CA ALA A 136 17.73 -7.59 7.71
C ALA A 136 17.21 -8.03 9.09
N THR A 137 16.72 -7.09 9.88
CA THR A 137 16.25 -7.35 11.27
C THR A 137 14.75 -7.23 11.44
N ASP A 138 14.05 -6.83 10.39
CA ASP A 138 12.61 -6.65 10.38
C ASP A 138 11.84 -7.99 10.41
N ASP A 139 10.53 -7.90 10.65
CA ASP A 139 9.66 -9.07 10.77
C ASP A 139 9.30 -9.74 9.44
N LEU A 140 9.26 -9.00 8.32
CA LEU A 140 9.01 -9.57 6.98
C LEU A 140 10.14 -10.52 6.57
N ARG A 141 11.39 -10.24 6.96
CA ARG A 141 12.50 -11.18 6.79
C ARG A 141 12.21 -12.54 7.40
N LYS A 142 11.66 -12.58 8.61
CA LYS A 142 11.35 -13.84 9.30
C LYS A 142 10.35 -14.66 8.48
N VAL A 143 9.41 -13.99 7.80
CA VAL A 143 8.40 -14.63 6.95
C VAL A 143 9.03 -15.29 5.72
N PHE A 144 9.78 -14.55 4.90
CA PHE A 144 10.34 -15.11 3.67
C PHE A 144 11.52 -16.05 3.91
N ALA A 145 12.20 -15.96 5.06
CA ALA A 145 13.30 -16.87 5.41
C ALA A 145 12.81 -18.23 5.95
N ALA A 146 11.66 -18.26 6.64
CA ALA A 146 11.11 -19.48 7.26
C ALA A 146 10.99 -20.71 6.33
N PRO A 147 10.52 -20.62 5.07
CA PRO A 147 10.33 -21.80 4.22
C PRO A 147 11.63 -22.43 3.70
N ASN A 148 12.80 -21.79 3.86
CA ASN A 148 14.06 -22.20 3.23
C ASN A 148 13.89 -22.50 1.72
N PHE A 149 13.11 -21.62 1.06
CA PHE A 149 12.77 -21.72 -0.34
C PHE A 149 13.17 -20.44 -1.06
N GLY A 150 13.82 -20.56 -2.21
CA GLY A 150 14.14 -19.40 -3.02
C GLY A 150 14.95 -19.71 -4.26
N ILE A 151 15.19 -18.65 -5.03
CA ILE A 151 16.01 -18.69 -6.24
C ILE A 151 17.30 -17.91 -5.98
N ALA A 152 18.44 -18.59 -6.11
CA ALA A 152 19.78 -18.03 -6.00
C ALA A 152 20.39 -17.87 -7.41
N LEU A 153 20.59 -16.63 -7.85
CA LEU A 153 21.12 -16.31 -9.18
C LEU A 153 22.63 -16.06 -9.13
N LYS A 154 23.37 -16.67 -10.07
CA LYS A 154 24.82 -16.52 -10.30
C LYS A 154 25.77 -16.71 -9.10
N SER A 155 25.29 -17.05 -7.91
CA SER A 155 26.09 -16.93 -6.69
C SER A 155 26.01 -18.18 -5.81
N ALA A 156 27.18 -18.77 -5.54
CA ALA A 156 27.34 -19.82 -4.54
C ALA A 156 26.98 -19.33 -3.13
N ASP A 157 27.35 -18.09 -2.80
CA ASP A 157 26.97 -17.45 -1.53
C ASP A 157 25.43 -17.39 -1.40
N ALA A 158 24.72 -16.92 -2.43
CA ALA A 158 23.25 -16.90 -2.41
C ALA A 158 22.64 -18.31 -2.21
N VAL A 159 23.21 -19.35 -2.82
CA VAL A 159 22.77 -20.75 -2.61
C VAL A 159 22.97 -21.17 -1.15
N ASN A 160 24.15 -20.88 -0.59
CA ASN A 160 24.49 -21.25 0.79
C ASN A 160 23.61 -20.50 1.80
N ARG A 161 23.27 -19.24 1.54
CA ARG A 161 22.37 -18.42 2.39
C ARG A 161 20.94 -18.92 2.42
N LEU A 162 20.51 -19.64 1.39
CA LEU A 162 19.24 -20.36 1.34
C LEU A 162 19.37 -21.79 1.91
N TYR A 163 20.46 -22.11 2.61
CA TYR A 163 20.79 -23.43 3.15
C TYR A 163 20.95 -24.53 2.09
N GLY A 164 21.21 -24.13 0.84
CA GLY A 164 21.48 -25.05 -0.27
C GLY A 164 22.94 -25.47 -0.33
N LYS A 165 23.20 -26.57 -1.05
CA LYS A 165 24.55 -27.02 -1.39
C LYS A 165 24.91 -26.63 -2.83
N PHE A 166 25.88 -25.74 -2.99
CA PHE A 166 26.38 -25.38 -4.32
C PHE A 166 27.21 -26.54 -4.93
N PRO A 167 26.98 -26.93 -6.19
CA PRO A 167 27.77 -27.99 -6.82
C PRO A 167 29.24 -27.59 -6.99
N ARG A 168 30.15 -28.41 -6.43
CA ARG A 168 31.61 -28.14 -6.47
C ARG A 168 32.17 -28.05 -7.89
N SER A 169 31.59 -28.77 -8.85
CA SER A 169 32.01 -28.75 -10.26
C SER A 169 31.83 -27.39 -10.93
N LEU A 170 31.08 -26.49 -10.31
CA LEU A 170 30.76 -25.15 -10.85
C LEU A 170 31.40 -24.03 -10.02
N ALA A 171 32.22 -24.36 -9.02
CA ALA A 171 32.76 -23.37 -8.09
C ALA A 171 33.58 -22.28 -8.79
N ASP A 172 34.33 -22.67 -9.82
CA ASP A 172 35.19 -21.78 -10.60
C ASP A 172 34.57 -21.35 -11.93
N SER A 173 33.30 -21.69 -12.18
CA SER A 173 32.62 -21.38 -13.44
C SER A 173 31.80 -20.10 -13.32
N GLU A 174 32.02 -19.15 -14.23
CA GLU A 174 31.12 -18.01 -14.36
C GLU A 174 29.79 -18.44 -14.98
N LEU A 175 28.72 -18.21 -14.22
CA LEU A 175 27.37 -18.53 -14.69
C LEU A 175 26.82 -17.36 -15.53
N PRO A 176 26.14 -17.64 -16.65
CA PRO A 176 25.52 -16.59 -17.46
C PRO A 176 24.38 -15.89 -16.70
N MET A 177 23.92 -14.75 -17.20
CA MET A 177 22.78 -14.04 -16.64
C MET A 177 21.52 -14.93 -16.62
N GLY A 178 20.71 -14.80 -15.56
CA GLY A 178 19.53 -15.63 -15.35
C GLY A 178 19.80 -17.11 -15.01
N ARG A 179 21.06 -17.57 -15.02
CA ARG A 179 21.44 -18.89 -14.50
C ARG A 179 21.45 -18.85 -12.98
N GLY A 180 20.79 -19.83 -12.37
CA GLY A 180 20.74 -19.94 -10.93
C GLY A 180 20.34 -21.32 -10.46
N PHE A 181 19.94 -21.37 -9.19
CA PHE A 181 19.49 -22.57 -8.52
C PHE A 181 18.20 -22.29 -7.76
N THR A 182 17.22 -23.19 -7.87
CA THR A 182 16.16 -23.27 -6.86
C THR A 182 16.75 -23.98 -5.68
N VAL A 183 16.54 -23.43 -4.49
CA VAL A 183 16.82 -24.08 -3.23
C VAL A 183 15.48 -24.33 -2.55
N GLN A 184 15.20 -25.59 -2.22
CA GLN A 184 14.00 -25.98 -1.50
C GLN A 184 14.39 -27.01 -0.45
N SER A 185 14.28 -26.63 0.83
CA SER A 185 14.62 -27.52 1.95
C SER A 185 16.04 -28.10 1.83
N GLY A 186 17.00 -27.26 1.38
CA GLY A 186 18.40 -27.62 1.18
C GLY A 186 18.72 -28.39 -0.11
N ILE A 187 17.70 -28.83 -0.87
CA ILE A 187 17.89 -29.45 -2.18
C ILE A 187 18.10 -28.35 -3.21
N THR A 188 19.21 -28.42 -3.92
CA THR A 188 19.57 -27.46 -4.98
C THR A 188 19.34 -28.07 -6.35
N LYS A 189 18.62 -27.34 -7.22
CA LYS A 189 18.44 -27.71 -8.62
C LYS A 189 18.82 -26.53 -9.50
N MET A 190 19.66 -26.78 -10.50
CA MET A 190 20.03 -25.74 -11.47
C MET A 190 18.83 -25.40 -12.35
N LEU A 191 18.69 -24.12 -12.67
CA LEU A 191 17.68 -23.61 -13.60
C LEU A 191 18.23 -22.45 -14.43
N GLN A 192 17.61 -22.24 -15.58
CA GLN A 192 17.75 -21.02 -16.38
C GLN A 192 16.42 -20.27 -16.35
N ILE A 193 16.45 -19.00 -15.94
CA ILE A 193 15.27 -18.14 -15.95
C ILE A 193 14.91 -17.81 -17.40
N ALA A 194 13.63 -17.96 -17.74
CA ALA A 194 13.08 -17.46 -18.99
C ALA A 194 13.05 -15.93 -18.97
N THR A 195 13.42 -15.31 -20.08
CA THR A 195 13.30 -13.86 -20.27
C THR A 195 11.93 -13.54 -20.87
N PRO A 196 11.24 -12.49 -20.41
CA PRO A 196 10.02 -12.03 -21.06
C PRO A 196 10.33 -11.13 -22.27
N TYR A 197 11.59 -10.78 -22.52
CA TYR A 197 11.95 -9.84 -23.59
C TYR A 197 12.23 -10.56 -24.90
N ALA A 198 11.84 -9.94 -26.01
CA ALA A 198 12.11 -10.47 -27.35
C ALA A 198 13.59 -10.38 -27.72
N ASN A 199 14.25 -9.31 -27.30
CA ASN A 199 15.70 -9.09 -27.39
C ASN A 199 16.15 -8.22 -26.22
N ASP A 200 17.46 -8.14 -25.99
CA ASP A 200 18.05 -7.39 -24.87
C ASP A 200 18.10 -5.87 -25.12
N ASP A 201 17.87 -5.43 -26.36
CA ASP A 201 17.94 -4.02 -26.77
C ASP A 201 16.62 -3.26 -26.52
N ASP A 202 15.49 -3.96 -26.51
CA ASP A 202 14.14 -3.41 -26.38
C ASP A 202 13.36 -4.07 -25.23
N VAL A 203 13.87 -3.86 -24.01
CA VAL A 203 13.25 -4.35 -22.78
C VAL A 203 11.91 -3.65 -22.53
N ASP A 204 11.86 -2.33 -22.73
CA ASP A 204 10.71 -1.50 -22.38
C ASP A 204 9.55 -1.71 -23.38
N GLY A 205 9.84 -1.81 -24.69
CA GLY A 205 8.86 -2.20 -25.69
C GLY A 205 8.36 -3.64 -25.53
N SER A 206 9.20 -4.55 -25.02
CA SER A 206 8.75 -5.91 -24.67
C SER A 206 7.73 -5.90 -23.51
N ILE A 207 7.90 -5.02 -22.51
CA ILE A 207 6.93 -4.84 -21.42
C ILE A 207 5.60 -4.37 -21.98
N ASP A 208 5.62 -3.35 -22.84
CA ASP A 208 4.41 -2.82 -23.48
C ASP A 208 3.62 -3.90 -24.23
N GLN A 209 4.32 -4.76 -24.96
CA GLN A 209 3.71 -5.88 -25.67
C GLN A 209 3.04 -6.87 -24.72
N TRP A 210 3.69 -7.22 -23.60
CA TRP A 210 3.11 -8.12 -22.61
C TRP A 210 1.89 -7.53 -21.91
N VAL A 211 1.95 -6.27 -21.51
CA VAL A 211 0.82 -5.57 -20.88
C VAL A 211 -0.38 -5.59 -21.83
N HIS A 212 -0.18 -5.21 -23.10
CA HIS A 212 -1.24 -5.23 -24.09
C HIS A 212 -1.81 -6.64 -24.32
N LEU A 213 -0.94 -7.65 -24.40
CA LEU A 213 -1.34 -9.05 -24.57
C LEU A 213 -2.23 -9.53 -23.41
N ILE A 214 -1.84 -9.21 -22.18
CA ILE A 214 -2.55 -9.63 -20.96
C ILE A 214 -3.88 -8.91 -20.83
N GLN A 215 -3.92 -7.59 -21.08
CA GLN A 215 -5.17 -6.83 -21.11
C GLN A 215 -6.16 -7.37 -22.14
N LYS A 216 -5.67 -7.75 -23.33
CA LYS A 216 -6.50 -8.38 -24.35
C LYS A 216 -7.01 -9.76 -23.93
N ARG A 217 -6.23 -10.52 -23.18
CA ARG A 217 -6.58 -11.86 -22.68
C ARG A 217 -7.61 -11.80 -21.55
N HIS A 218 -7.50 -10.79 -20.69
CA HIS A 218 -8.38 -10.56 -19.55
C HIS A 218 -9.08 -9.21 -19.72
N PRO A 219 -10.15 -9.12 -20.54
CA PRO A 219 -10.86 -7.87 -20.82
C PRO A 219 -11.83 -7.52 -19.67
N VAL A 220 -11.31 -7.54 -18.44
CA VAL A 220 -12.02 -7.18 -17.22
C VAL A 220 -11.48 -5.85 -16.72
N GLU A 221 -12.28 -5.17 -15.88
CA GLU A 221 -11.79 -3.98 -15.20
C GLU A 221 -10.61 -4.32 -14.29
N LYS A 222 -9.75 -3.32 -14.11
CA LYS A 222 -8.61 -3.42 -13.21
C LYS A 222 -9.13 -3.71 -11.80
N VAL A 223 -8.48 -4.68 -11.17
CA VAL A 223 -8.80 -5.11 -9.81
C VAL A 223 -8.73 -3.93 -8.83
N GLN A 224 -9.67 -3.88 -7.90
CA GLN A 224 -9.77 -2.85 -6.86
C GLN A 224 -9.63 -3.47 -5.47
N TRP A 225 -9.24 -2.64 -4.51
CA TRP A 225 -9.27 -2.97 -3.09
C TRP A 225 -10.72 -3.08 -2.59
N LEU A 226 -10.96 -3.93 -1.59
CA LEU A 226 -12.24 -3.96 -0.89
C LEU A 226 -12.52 -2.66 -0.12
N ARG A 227 -11.48 -2.03 0.43
CA ARG A 227 -11.62 -0.73 1.07
C ARG A 227 -11.69 0.35 -0.01
N PRO A 228 -12.66 1.27 0.05
CA PRO A 228 -12.68 2.46 -0.80
C PRO A 228 -11.37 3.24 -0.61
N GLN A 229 -10.74 3.64 -1.71
CA GLN A 229 -9.59 4.55 -1.62
C GLN A 229 -10.10 5.94 -1.29
N ASP A 230 -9.47 6.59 -0.33
CA ASP A 230 -9.67 8.02 -0.09
C ASP A 230 -9.10 8.76 -1.32
N GLU A 231 -9.91 9.57 -2.01
CA GLU A 231 -9.41 10.35 -3.15
C GLU A 231 -8.27 11.25 -2.66
N PRO A 232 -7.14 11.35 -3.38
CA PRO A 232 -6.07 12.25 -2.97
C PRO A 232 -6.64 13.66 -2.96
N GLU A 233 -6.58 14.32 -1.81
CA GLU A 233 -6.92 15.74 -1.69
C GLU A 233 -6.15 16.50 -2.78
N SER A 234 -6.89 17.15 -3.68
CA SER A 234 -6.33 17.96 -4.77
C SER A 234 -5.27 18.92 -4.24
N GLU A 235 -4.21 19.19 -5.01
CA GLU A 235 -3.08 20.07 -4.64
C GLU A 235 -3.50 21.43 -4.01
N GLU A 236 -4.70 21.94 -4.32
CA GLU A 236 -5.29 23.14 -3.70
C GLU A 236 -5.54 23.02 -2.18
N ALA A 237 -5.76 21.82 -1.64
CA ALA A 237 -5.94 21.58 -0.21
C ALA A 237 -4.61 21.62 0.55
N GLN A 238 -3.54 21.13 -0.08
CA GLN A 238 -2.18 21.16 0.49
C GLN A 238 -1.60 22.57 0.54
N GLU A 239 -1.90 23.42 -0.46
CA GLU A 239 -1.52 24.85 -0.42
C GLU A 239 -2.24 25.61 0.69
N LYS A 240 -3.50 25.27 1.00
CA LYS A 240 -4.24 25.91 2.10
C LYS A 240 -3.73 25.48 3.48
N ALA A 241 -3.40 24.20 3.67
CA ALA A 241 -2.82 23.71 4.92
C ALA A 241 -1.43 24.33 5.20
N ALA A 242 -0.60 24.47 4.17
CA ALA A 242 0.72 25.10 4.30
C ALA A 242 0.66 26.62 4.58
N ALA A 243 -0.42 27.29 4.19
CA ALA A 243 -0.62 28.71 4.47
C ALA A 243 -1.05 29.00 5.92
N ASP A 244 -1.74 28.06 6.58
CA ASP A 244 -2.23 28.21 7.95
C ASP A 244 -1.12 27.94 9.01
N GLU A 245 -0.12 27.13 8.69
CA GLU A 245 1.00 26.82 9.60
C GLU A 245 2.11 27.89 9.66
N ALA A 246 2.04 28.95 8.84
CA ALA A 246 3.13 29.92 8.67
C ALA A 246 3.07 31.18 9.57
N GLN A 247 2.21 31.22 10.61
CA GLN A 247 2.19 32.34 11.55
C GLN A 247 3.03 32.06 12.81
N PRO A 248 4.07 32.85 13.12
CA PRO A 248 4.91 32.63 14.29
C PRO A 248 4.24 33.17 15.57
N VAL A 249 4.19 32.34 16.61
CA VAL A 249 3.81 32.75 17.97
C VAL A 249 5.06 33.28 18.68
N GLU A 250 5.07 34.57 19.05
CA GLU A 250 6.13 35.20 19.83
C GLU A 250 6.10 34.71 21.30
N GLU A 251 7.21 34.16 21.78
CA GLU A 251 7.47 33.86 23.19
C GLU A 251 7.69 35.15 24.00
N GLN A 252 6.95 35.32 25.10
CA GLN A 252 7.35 36.18 26.22
C GLN A 252 7.38 35.38 27.52
N VAL A 253 8.54 35.42 28.17
CA VAL A 253 8.86 34.84 29.48
C VAL A 253 8.65 35.91 30.54
N GLU A 254 7.90 35.63 31.61
CA GLU A 254 8.06 36.33 32.89
C GLU A 254 7.75 35.40 34.08
N GLU A 255 8.65 35.42 35.07
CA GLU A 255 8.58 34.71 36.35
C GLU A 255 7.61 35.39 37.32
N THR A 256 6.92 34.62 38.19
CA THR A 256 7.06 34.63 39.67
C THR A 256 5.83 34.04 40.40
N GLY A 257 6.08 33.24 41.45
CA GLY A 257 5.45 33.41 42.77
C GLY A 257 4.07 32.80 43.09
N GLU A 258 4.09 31.61 43.72
CA GLU A 258 3.26 31.11 44.84
C GLU A 258 1.70 31.18 44.86
N ALA A 259 1.13 29.97 44.93
CA ALA A 259 0.15 29.46 45.93
C ALA A 259 -1.36 29.30 45.58
N LYS A 260 -1.76 28.01 45.62
CA LYS A 260 -3.02 27.37 46.10
C LYS A 260 -4.22 27.19 45.15
N GLY A 261 -4.75 25.95 45.20
CA GLY A 261 -6.04 25.48 44.65
C GLY A 261 -5.98 25.25 43.14
N GLU A 262 -6.66 24.31 42.50
CA GLU A 262 -7.57 23.22 42.86
C GLU A 262 -7.56 22.29 41.61
N GLU A 263 -8.27 21.17 41.67
CA GLU A 263 -8.35 20.11 40.67
C GLU A 263 -8.73 20.61 39.26
N ASP A 264 -8.11 20.09 38.19
CA ASP A 264 -8.83 19.42 37.10
C ASP A 264 -7.89 18.81 36.05
N THR A 265 -8.20 17.58 35.65
CA THR A 265 -7.56 16.84 34.56
C THR A 265 -8.38 17.02 33.28
N ASP A 266 -7.89 17.83 32.34
CA ASP A 266 -8.53 17.98 31.04
C ASP A 266 -8.18 16.82 30.10
N GLN A 267 -9.23 16.12 29.68
CA GLN A 267 -9.23 15.08 28.65
C GLN A 267 -9.56 15.74 27.30
N PHE A 268 -8.72 15.49 26.29
CA PHE A 268 -9.04 15.75 24.89
C PHE A 268 -10.32 14.99 24.49
N SER A 269 -11.35 15.71 24.07
CA SER A 269 -12.64 15.19 23.61
C SER A 269 -12.82 15.41 22.10
N ILE A 270 -13.28 14.36 21.42
CA ILE A 270 -13.64 14.33 19.99
C ILE A 270 -14.96 15.10 19.79
N PRO A 271 -15.19 15.87 18.71
CA PRO A 271 -16.45 16.60 18.52
C PRO A 271 -17.64 15.63 18.41
N THR A 272 -18.57 15.73 19.36
CA THR A 272 -19.83 14.98 19.40
C THR A 272 -20.83 15.50 18.36
N LYS A 273 -21.51 14.59 17.66
CA LYS A 273 -22.67 14.87 16.78
C LYS A 273 -23.69 15.79 17.47
N ARG A 274 -24.15 16.83 16.77
CA ARG A 274 -25.13 17.81 17.27
C ARG A 274 -26.49 17.17 17.51
N ASP A 275 -27.19 17.62 18.55
CA ASP A 275 -28.45 17.03 19.01
C ASP A 275 -29.61 17.47 18.09
N ILE A 276 -30.03 16.57 17.19
CA ILE A 276 -31.00 16.83 16.09
C ILE A 276 -32.41 17.14 16.63
N SER A 277 -32.70 16.73 17.87
CA SER A 277 -34.03 16.85 18.50
C SER A 277 -34.51 18.28 18.77
N LYS A 278 -33.61 19.28 18.64
CA LYS A 278 -33.91 20.70 18.87
C LYS A 278 -34.31 21.48 17.61
N PHE A 279 -34.20 20.87 16.42
CA PHE A 279 -34.38 21.57 15.16
C PHE A 279 -35.68 21.19 14.45
N ASP A 280 -36.37 22.19 13.90
CA ASP A 280 -37.54 21.98 13.04
C ASP A 280 -37.07 21.66 11.61
N ILE A 281 -37.09 20.36 11.29
CA ILE A 281 -36.58 19.83 10.02
C ILE A 281 -37.37 20.34 8.81
N ASP A 282 -38.69 20.52 8.94
CA ASP A 282 -39.52 21.02 7.85
C ASP A 282 -39.23 22.50 7.56
N ALA A 283 -38.95 23.29 8.60
CA ALA A 283 -38.50 24.67 8.45
C ALA A 283 -37.12 24.76 7.77
N ILE A 284 -36.17 23.91 8.16
CA ILE A 284 -34.82 23.85 7.57
C ILE A 284 -34.87 23.43 6.10
N LYS A 285 -35.69 22.43 5.77
CA LYS A 285 -35.86 21.97 4.39
C LYS A 285 -36.38 23.08 3.48
N LYS A 286 -37.30 23.90 3.97
CA LYS A 286 -37.81 25.06 3.24
C LYS A 286 -36.75 26.16 3.10
N LEU A 287 -35.98 26.42 4.17
CA LEU A 287 -34.89 27.39 4.19
C LEU A 287 -33.80 27.06 3.17
N LEU A 288 -33.43 25.78 3.06
CA LEU A 288 -32.46 25.30 2.07
C LEU A 288 -32.99 25.46 0.64
N ALA A 289 -34.26 25.09 0.40
CA ALA A 289 -34.88 25.25 -0.92
C ALA A 289 -34.94 26.73 -1.36
N GLU A 290 -35.23 27.65 -0.44
CA GLU A 290 -35.24 29.10 -0.70
C GLU A 290 -33.84 29.66 -0.99
N ASN A 291 -32.79 29.02 -0.47
CA ASN A 291 -31.38 29.39 -0.69
C ASN A 291 -30.70 28.58 -1.82
N GLY A 292 -31.49 27.97 -2.71
CA GLY A 292 -31.02 27.42 -3.97
C GLY A 292 -30.66 25.94 -3.96
N TYR A 293 -31.00 25.19 -2.90
CA TYR A 293 -30.84 23.74 -2.89
C TYR A 293 -31.91 23.05 -3.76
N PRO A 294 -31.53 22.18 -4.72
CA PRO A 294 -32.49 21.44 -5.54
C PRO A 294 -33.39 20.53 -4.69
N GLN A 295 -34.70 20.53 -4.97
CA GLN A 295 -35.65 19.69 -4.21
C GLN A 295 -35.33 18.20 -4.29
N ASP A 296 -34.86 17.72 -5.44
CA ASP A 296 -34.50 16.31 -5.64
C ASP A 296 -33.38 15.84 -4.69
N LEU A 297 -32.49 16.75 -4.26
CA LEU A 297 -31.42 16.46 -3.30
C LEU A 297 -31.92 16.55 -1.85
N LEU A 298 -32.83 17.50 -1.55
CA LEU A 298 -33.42 17.64 -0.21
C LEU A 298 -34.28 16.42 0.20
N ASP A 299 -34.83 15.70 -0.77
CA ASP A 299 -35.57 14.45 -0.51
C ASP A 299 -34.65 13.24 -0.28
N MET A 300 -33.34 13.36 -0.57
CA MET A 300 -32.34 12.29 -0.39
C MET A 300 -31.48 12.47 0.87
N LEU A 301 -31.47 13.64 1.49
CA LEU A 301 -30.69 13.93 2.70
C LEU A 301 -31.37 13.38 3.96
N SER A 302 -30.57 12.93 4.92
CA SER A 302 -31.08 12.60 6.26
C SER A 302 -31.33 13.88 7.07
N ASP A 303 -32.17 13.79 8.10
CA ASP A 303 -32.47 14.94 8.98
C ASP A 303 -31.21 15.55 9.61
N SER A 304 -30.20 14.72 9.91
CA SER A 304 -28.89 15.17 10.41
C SER A 304 -28.14 15.99 9.36
N ASP A 305 -28.12 15.51 8.12
CA ASP A 305 -27.36 16.13 7.03
C ASP A 305 -28.02 17.45 6.60
N MET A 306 -29.35 17.54 6.67
CA MET A 306 -30.07 18.80 6.43
C MET A 306 -29.69 19.88 7.45
N VAL A 307 -29.59 19.53 8.73
CA VAL A 307 -29.19 20.46 9.79
C VAL A 307 -27.73 20.91 9.59
N GLU A 308 -26.81 19.97 9.34
CA GLU A 308 -25.40 20.31 9.09
C GLU A 308 -25.22 21.17 7.84
N THR A 309 -25.95 20.89 6.76
CA THR A 309 -25.93 21.68 5.53
C THR A 309 -26.42 23.11 5.78
N ALA A 310 -27.48 23.27 6.59
CA ALA A 310 -28.01 24.59 6.93
C ALA A 310 -27.04 25.42 7.80
N PHE A 311 -26.28 24.78 8.71
CA PHE A 311 -25.20 25.43 9.45
C PHE A 311 -24.00 25.78 8.55
N ALA A 312 -23.63 24.89 7.64
CA ALA A 312 -22.55 25.13 6.68
C ALA A 312 -22.85 26.30 5.74
N MET A 313 -24.13 26.52 5.43
CA MET A 313 -24.60 27.68 4.67
C MET A 313 -24.81 28.93 5.54
N SER A 314 -24.48 28.88 6.84
CA SER A 314 -24.73 29.95 7.82
C SER A 314 -26.18 30.43 7.85
N LEU A 315 -27.13 29.52 7.56
CA LEU A 315 -28.56 29.82 7.55
C LEU A 315 -29.22 29.58 8.92
N LEU A 316 -28.51 28.94 9.84
CA LEU A 316 -28.90 28.76 11.24
C LEU A 316 -27.87 29.44 12.14
N GLU A 317 -28.34 30.22 13.11
CA GLU A 317 -27.50 30.76 14.18
C GLU A 317 -27.34 29.70 15.28
N ASP A 318 -26.14 29.56 15.86
CA ASP A 318 -25.98 28.82 17.12
C ASP A 318 -26.73 29.60 18.23
N GLU A 319 -27.51 28.89 19.06
CA GLU A 319 -28.50 29.38 20.05
C GLU A 319 -28.12 30.64 20.90
N PRO A 320 -29.12 31.34 21.50
CA PRO A 320 -29.32 32.79 21.41
C PRO A 320 -28.54 33.65 22.43
N THR A 321 -28.28 34.90 22.05
CA THR A 321 -27.96 36.01 22.96
C THR A 321 -29.09 36.23 23.96
N GLU A 322 -28.79 36.16 25.27
CA GLU A 322 -29.69 36.60 26.34
C GLU A 322 -30.07 38.09 26.19
N PRO A 323 -31.29 38.49 26.57
CA PRO A 323 -31.79 39.85 26.36
C PRO A 323 -31.14 40.87 27.31
N GLU A 324 -30.90 42.07 26.79
CA GLU A 324 -30.54 43.27 27.54
C GLU A 324 -31.45 43.47 28.77
N GLN A 325 -30.85 43.56 29.96
CA GLN A 325 -31.51 44.09 31.15
C GLN A 325 -31.31 45.61 31.21
N GLU A 326 -32.41 46.30 31.52
CA GLU A 326 -32.65 47.76 31.57
C GLU A 326 -31.55 48.65 32.17
#